data_AF-A0A4Y7UBS3-F1
#
_entry.id   AF-A0A4Y7UBS3-F1
#
_cell.length_a   1.000
_cell.length_b   1.000
_cell.length_c   1.000
_cell.angle_alpha   90.00
_cell.angle_beta   90.00
_cell.angle_gamma   90.00
#
_symmetry.space_group_name_H-M   'P 1'
#
loop_
_entity.id
_entity.type
_entity.pdbx_description
1 polymer ?
#
loop_
_entity_poly.entity_id
_entity_poly.type
_entity_poly.pdbx_seq_one_letter_code
_entity_poly.pdbx_strand_id
1 'polypeptide(L)'
;MEQIKQNLEKYFNHHFEIINSFSLNAVINEYITENNNYYLSLGINNYMEDEEVKELTKIKDNQKLINSFLEVKKLNINEAEIIESFKNDIINAIRKLTKIIKKDEKSTIYQSMFIEHDFFPLGYIRIYGKGQFSINKKPSYLNFDYNNELLSEDCKIDYSPVWKEYLKFNSILEELELDNYLLDSTFYESLTQVYIYKVFLLLNKTFQQLESKIFEGINIHRPFYIYGNEHDCEASNIYVFK
;
A
#
# COMPACT_ATOMS: atom_id res chain seq x y z
N MET A 1 17.35 9.29 7.34
CA MET A 1 17.26 8.06 6.53
C MET A 1 16.97 6.88 7.44
N GLU A 2 17.81 6.61 8.43
CA GLU A 2 17.56 5.56 9.44
C GLU A 2 16.20 5.68 10.13
N GLN A 3 15.83 6.88 10.58
CA GLN A 3 14.53 7.12 11.21
C GLN A 3 13.33 6.77 10.31
N ILE A 4 13.42 7.06 9.00
CA ILE A 4 12.32 6.75 8.07
C ILE A 4 12.14 5.25 7.95
N LYS A 5 13.25 4.53 7.76
CA LYS A 5 13.26 3.07 7.69
C LYS A 5 12.69 2.44 8.98
N GLN A 6 13.12 2.91 10.14
CA GLN A 6 12.62 2.43 11.44
C GLN A 6 11.12 2.65 11.61
N ASN A 7 10.58 3.79 11.15
CA ASN A 7 9.14 4.02 11.18
C ASN A 7 8.39 3.01 10.29
N LEU A 8 8.85 2.82 9.06
CA LEU A 8 8.24 1.85 8.13
C LEU A 8 8.31 0.41 8.67
N GLU A 9 9.44 0.01 9.22
CA GLU A 9 9.61 -1.32 9.85
C GLU A 9 8.68 -1.49 11.05
N LYS A 10 8.49 -0.45 11.87
CA LYS A 10 7.56 -0.49 12.99
C LYS A 10 6.12 -0.75 12.53
N TYR A 11 5.64 -0.03 11.51
CA TYR A 11 4.28 -0.23 11.00
C TYR A 11 4.12 -1.59 10.33
N PHE A 12 5.09 -2.00 9.52
CA PHE A 12 5.12 -3.34 8.92
C PHE A 12 5.03 -4.43 10.00
N ASN A 13 5.90 -4.38 11.01
CA ASN A 13 5.95 -5.40 12.06
C ASN A 13 4.66 -5.47 12.86
N HIS A 14 4.07 -4.31 13.19
CA HIS A 14 2.80 -4.26 13.91
C HIS A 14 1.68 -5.03 13.18
N HIS A 15 1.46 -4.73 11.90
CA HIS A 15 0.43 -5.43 11.12
C HIS A 15 0.82 -6.87 10.81
N PHE A 16 2.11 -7.15 10.62
CA PHE A 16 2.61 -8.50 10.38
C PHE A 16 2.39 -9.41 11.58
N GLU A 17 2.55 -8.90 12.81
CA GLU A 17 2.19 -9.61 14.04
C GLU A 17 0.69 -9.90 14.11
N ILE A 18 -0.15 -8.91 13.75
CA ILE A 18 -1.61 -9.08 13.72
C ILE A 18 -1.98 -10.22 12.76
N ILE A 19 -1.60 -10.17 11.48
CA ILE A 19 -2.02 -11.20 10.52
C ILE A 19 -1.51 -12.60 10.90
N ASN A 20 -0.35 -12.69 11.57
CA ASN A 20 0.20 -13.96 12.00
C ASN A 20 -0.56 -14.58 13.17
N SER A 21 -1.22 -13.74 13.99
CA SER A 21 -2.09 -14.20 15.08
C SER A 21 -3.41 -14.81 14.59
N PHE A 22 -3.85 -14.47 13.38
CA PHE A 22 -5.09 -14.99 12.79
C PHE A 22 -4.92 -16.36 12.11
N SER A 23 -5.95 -17.20 12.31
CA SER A 23 -6.26 -18.34 11.46
C SER A 23 -7.48 -18.02 10.59
N LEU A 24 -7.65 -18.70 9.46
CA LEU A 24 -8.83 -18.52 8.60
C LEU A 24 -10.14 -18.69 9.39
N ASN A 25 -10.20 -19.70 10.26
CA ASN A 25 -11.36 -19.94 11.11
C ASN A 25 -11.62 -18.79 12.09
N ALA A 26 -10.56 -18.19 12.63
CA ALA A 26 -10.70 -17.03 13.51
C ALA A 26 -11.29 -15.83 12.77
N VAL A 27 -10.83 -15.55 11.54
CA VAL A 27 -11.35 -14.46 10.71
C VAL A 27 -12.83 -14.65 10.39
N ILE A 28 -13.23 -15.85 9.95
CA ILE A 28 -14.64 -16.13 9.65
C ILE A 28 -15.50 -16.08 10.92
N ASN A 29 -14.98 -16.56 12.06
CA ASN A 29 -15.71 -16.51 13.32
C ASN A 29 -15.85 -15.09 13.89
N GLU A 30 -14.87 -14.21 13.67
CA GLU A 30 -14.94 -12.78 14.03
C GLU A 30 -16.16 -12.15 13.33
N TYR A 31 -16.25 -12.29 12.00
CA TYR A 31 -17.38 -11.79 11.21
C TYR A 31 -18.73 -12.33 11.71
N ILE A 32 -18.86 -13.65 11.90
CA ILE A 32 -20.11 -14.26 12.38
C ILE A 32 -20.46 -13.73 13.78
N THR A 33 -19.47 -13.56 14.66
CA THR A 33 -19.72 -13.10 16.03
C THR A 33 -20.15 -11.64 16.08
N GLU A 34 -19.50 -10.78 15.30
CA GLU A 34 -19.83 -9.36 15.20
C GLU A 34 -21.24 -9.15 14.64
N ASN A 35 -21.57 -9.84 13.55
CA ASN A 35 -22.91 -9.78 12.98
C ASN A 35 -23.96 -10.34 13.94
N ASN A 36 -23.71 -11.49 14.60
CA ASN A 36 -24.64 -12.02 15.58
C ASN A 36 -24.92 -11.01 16.71
N ASN A 37 -23.88 -10.33 17.22
CA ASN A 37 -24.04 -9.29 18.23
C ASN A 37 -24.86 -8.10 17.72
N TYR A 38 -24.64 -7.69 16.46
CA TYR A 38 -25.43 -6.64 15.82
C TYR A 38 -26.91 -7.05 15.66
N TYR A 39 -27.21 -8.23 15.13
CA TYR A 39 -28.58 -8.73 14.98
C TYR A 39 -29.30 -8.89 16.33
N LEU A 40 -28.61 -9.40 17.35
CA LEU A 40 -29.15 -9.46 18.72
C LEU A 40 -29.50 -8.07 19.25
N SER A 41 -28.70 -7.04 18.94
CA SER A 41 -29.00 -5.65 19.32
C SER A 41 -30.27 -5.09 18.66
N LEU A 42 -30.67 -5.66 17.52
CA LEU A 42 -31.91 -5.35 16.81
C LEU A 42 -33.10 -6.22 17.24
N GLY A 43 -32.90 -7.16 18.18
CA GLY A 43 -33.91 -8.11 18.65
C GLY A 43 -34.11 -9.34 17.76
N ILE A 44 -33.19 -9.58 16.82
CA ILE A 44 -33.18 -10.75 15.94
C ILE A 44 -32.31 -11.83 16.57
N ASN A 45 -32.91 -12.96 16.95
CA ASN A 45 -32.26 -13.99 17.77
C ASN A 45 -31.82 -15.24 17.00
N ASN A 46 -32.10 -15.31 15.70
CA ASN A 46 -31.92 -16.51 14.88
C ASN A 46 -30.87 -16.34 13.77
N TYR A 47 -30.01 -15.31 13.83
CA TYR A 47 -28.93 -15.10 12.85
C TYR A 47 -28.01 -16.33 12.72
N MET A 48 -27.74 -17.05 13.81
CA MET A 48 -26.95 -18.29 13.78
C MET A 48 -27.56 -19.42 12.95
N GLU A 49 -28.86 -19.33 12.60
CA GLU A 49 -29.57 -20.29 11.74
C GLU A 49 -29.61 -19.86 10.27
N ASP A 50 -29.14 -18.64 9.96
CA ASP A 50 -29.15 -18.05 8.62
C ASP A 50 -28.27 -18.87 7.66
N GLU A 51 -28.61 -18.83 6.37
CA GLU A 51 -27.88 -19.57 5.35
C GLU A 51 -26.46 -19.04 5.19
N GLU A 52 -26.26 -17.73 5.35
CA GLU A 52 -24.94 -17.08 5.38
C GLU A 52 -24.00 -17.75 6.39
N VAL A 53 -24.45 -17.93 7.64
CA VAL A 53 -23.64 -18.56 8.70
C VAL A 53 -23.30 -20.02 8.36
N LYS A 54 -24.23 -20.75 7.74
CA LYS A 54 -23.99 -22.13 7.29
C LYS A 54 -22.98 -22.18 6.16
N GLU A 55 -23.07 -21.29 5.18
CA GLU A 55 -22.14 -21.20 4.05
C GLU A 55 -20.74 -20.83 4.52
N LEU A 56 -20.61 -19.79 5.34
CA LEU A 56 -19.35 -19.40 5.98
C LEU A 56 -18.76 -20.51 6.85
N THR A 57 -19.60 -21.32 7.51
CA THR A 57 -19.10 -22.45 8.29
C THR A 57 -18.58 -23.58 7.40
N LYS A 58 -19.22 -23.87 6.26
CA LYS A 58 -18.73 -24.86 5.29
C LYS A 58 -17.41 -24.42 4.64
N ILE A 59 -17.23 -23.12 4.38
CA ILE A 59 -16.07 -22.63 3.64
C ILE A 59 -14.76 -22.66 4.44
N LYS A 60 -14.85 -22.80 5.77
CA LYS A 60 -13.70 -22.99 6.67
C LYS A 60 -12.82 -24.17 6.29
N ASP A 61 -13.41 -25.21 5.69
CA ASP A 61 -12.71 -26.41 5.26
C ASP A 61 -12.29 -26.38 3.78
N ASN A 62 -12.47 -25.25 3.09
CA ASN A 62 -12.09 -25.11 1.69
C ASN A 62 -10.55 -25.08 1.54
N GLN A 63 -9.98 -26.17 1.01
CA GLN A 63 -8.53 -26.32 0.90
C GLN A 63 -7.86 -25.24 0.02
N LYS A 64 -8.54 -24.76 -1.03
CA LYS A 64 -8.02 -23.71 -1.91
C LYS A 64 -7.89 -22.39 -1.14
N LEU A 65 -8.92 -22.04 -0.37
CA LEU A 65 -8.92 -20.86 0.51
C LEU A 65 -7.87 -20.99 1.63
N ILE A 66 -7.81 -22.13 2.32
CA ILE A 66 -6.81 -22.40 3.37
C ILE A 66 -5.40 -22.23 2.82
N ASN A 67 -5.10 -22.84 1.68
CA ASN A 67 -3.77 -22.73 1.08
C ASN A 67 -3.44 -21.28 0.72
N SER A 68 -4.38 -20.56 0.09
CA SER A 68 -4.16 -19.16 -0.27
C SER A 68 -3.98 -18.26 0.95
N PHE A 69 -4.73 -18.50 2.04
CA PHE A 69 -4.60 -17.78 3.30
C PHE A 69 -3.21 -17.99 3.93
N LEU A 70 -2.67 -19.20 3.85
CA LEU A 70 -1.32 -19.48 4.33
C LEU A 70 -0.24 -18.87 3.44
N GLU A 71 -0.42 -18.91 2.11
CA GLU A 71 0.55 -18.33 1.17
C GLU A 71 0.61 -16.80 1.25
N VAL A 72 -0.53 -16.11 1.32
CA VAL A 72 -0.58 -14.64 1.37
C VAL A 72 0.14 -14.09 2.60
N LYS A 73 0.13 -14.82 3.72
CA LYS A 73 0.85 -14.44 4.95
C LYS A 73 2.37 -14.61 4.85
N LYS A 74 2.88 -15.47 3.95
CA LYS A 74 4.33 -15.76 3.87
C LYS A 74 5.15 -14.64 3.28
N LEU A 75 4.55 -13.76 2.46
CA LEU A 75 5.25 -12.68 1.74
C LEU A 75 6.51 -13.16 1.01
N ASN A 76 6.45 -14.34 0.39
CA ASN A 76 7.60 -14.93 -0.30
C ASN A 76 7.87 -14.19 -1.62
N ILE A 77 8.76 -13.19 -1.56
CA ILE A 77 9.08 -12.32 -2.69
C ILE A 77 10.60 -12.27 -2.95
N ASN A 78 10.98 -12.09 -4.22
CA ASN A 78 12.37 -11.87 -4.58
C ASN A 78 12.71 -10.37 -4.48
N GLU A 79 13.17 -9.93 -3.30
CA GLU A 79 13.45 -8.51 -3.06
C GLU A 79 14.47 -7.92 -4.05
N ALA A 80 15.46 -8.70 -4.47
CA ALA A 80 16.52 -8.21 -5.37
C ALA A 80 15.96 -7.88 -6.76
N GLU A 81 15.17 -8.78 -7.34
CA GLU A 81 14.50 -8.56 -8.63
C GLU A 81 13.51 -7.39 -8.56
N ILE A 82 12.75 -7.29 -7.47
CA ILE A 82 11.76 -6.24 -7.28
C ILE A 82 12.41 -4.87 -7.14
N ILE A 83 13.48 -4.76 -6.35
CA ILE A 83 14.25 -3.52 -6.20
C ILE A 83 14.78 -3.07 -7.57
N GLU A 84 15.29 -3.99 -8.38
CA GLU A 84 15.79 -3.65 -9.71
C GLU A 84 14.66 -3.22 -10.66
N SER A 85 13.50 -3.88 -10.61
CA SER A 85 12.30 -3.43 -11.34
C SER A 85 11.88 -2.01 -10.93
N PHE A 86 11.79 -1.74 -9.62
CA PHE A 86 11.43 -0.43 -9.10
C PHE A 86 12.42 0.65 -9.53
N LYS A 87 13.74 0.37 -9.56
CA LYS A 87 14.72 1.34 -10.08
C LYS A 87 14.41 1.70 -11.53
N ASN A 88 14.16 0.70 -12.37
CA ASN A 88 13.87 0.92 -13.79
C ASN A 88 12.60 1.76 -13.98
N ASP A 89 11.55 1.44 -13.24
CA ASP A 89 10.29 2.19 -13.26
C ASP A 89 10.49 3.65 -12.82
N ILE A 90 11.15 3.87 -11.69
CA ILE A 90 11.45 5.21 -11.17
C ILE A 90 12.29 6.01 -12.17
N ILE A 91 13.38 5.44 -12.70
CA ILE A 91 14.24 6.13 -13.66
C ILE A 91 13.45 6.51 -14.92
N ASN A 92 12.63 5.59 -15.43
CA ASN A 92 11.81 5.84 -16.62
C ASN A 92 10.75 6.92 -16.36
N ALA A 93 10.07 6.88 -15.22
CA ALA A 93 9.10 7.88 -14.82
C ALA A 93 9.74 9.27 -14.67
N ILE A 94 10.86 9.38 -13.96
CA ILE A 94 11.57 10.67 -13.80
C ILE A 94 12.06 11.22 -15.15
N ARG A 95 12.53 10.36 -16.06
CA ARG A 95 12.89 10.77 -17.44
C ARG A 95 11.70 11.33 -18.21
N LYS A 96 10.51 10.74 -18.06
CA LYS A 96 9.27 11.25 -18.68
C LYS A 96 8.87 12.60 -18.09
N LEU A 97 8.85 12.73 -16.76
CA LEU A 97 8.58 14.00 -16.07
C LEU A 97 9.55 15.10 -16.52
N THR A 98 10.84 14.79 -16.63
CA THR A 98 11.85 15.74 -17.11
C THR A 98 11.53 16.26 -18.51
N LYS A 99 11.03 15.41 -19.41
CA LYS A 99 10.61 15.84 -20.76
C LYS A 99 9.39 16.74 -20.73
N ILE A 100 8.43 16.45 -19.86
CA ILE A 100 7.22 17.26 -19.69
C ILE A 100 7.59 18.65 -19.16
N ILE A 101 8.40 18.72 -18.09
CA ILE A 101 8.86 19.99 -17.50
C ILE A 101 9.59 20.85 -18.53
N LYS A 102 10.47 20.25 -19.35
CA LYS A 102 11.18 20.96 -20.41
C LYS A 102 10.25 21.50 -21.50
N LYS A 103 9.14 20.82 -21.78
CA LYS A 103 8.16 21.23 -22.78
C LYS A 103 7.24 22.34 -22.26
N ASP A 104 6.88 22.28 -20.98
CA ASP A 104 5.91 23.21 -20.38
C ASP A 104 6.54 24.57 -20.02
N GLU A 105 7.87 24.72 -20.11
CA GLU A 105 8.65 25.92 -19.78
C GLU A 105 8.37 26.49 -18.37
N LYS A 106 7.76 25.71 -17.49
CA LYS A 106 7.46 26.09 -16.11
C LYS A 106 8.75 26.12 -15.29
N SER A 107 9.02 27.25 -14.64
CA SER A 107 10.15 27.45 -13.74
C SER A 107 9.90 26.99 -12.30
N THR A 108 8.99 26.03 -12.10
CA THR A 108 8.61 25.51 -10.78
C THR A 108 9.79 24.82 -10.09
N ILE A 109 9.99 25.14 -8.81
CA ILE A 109 10.93 24.44 -7.94
C ILE A 109 10.14 23.38 -7.15
N TYR A 110 10.45 22.11 -7.36
CA TYR A 110 9.78 20.98 -6.71
C TYR A 110 10.46 20.61 -5.38
N GLN A 111 9.70 20.31 -4.33
CA GLN A 111 10.24 19.97 -3.01
C GLN A 111 9.86 18.56 -2.53
N SER A 112 8.85 17.95 -3.15
CA SER A 112 8.44 16.60 -2.81
C SER A 112 7.98 15.78 -4.00
N MET A 113 7.97 14.47 -3.79
CA MET A 113 7.40 13.47 -4.67
C MET A 113 6.48 12.58 -3.85
N PHE A 114 5.29 12.32 -4.37
CA PHE A 114 4.36 11.34 -3.83
C PHE A 114 4.28 10.17 -4.79
N ILE A 115 4.23 8.98 -4.23
CA ILE A 115 3.98 7.75 -4.94
C ILE A 115 2.61 7.28 -4.47
N GLU A 116 1.59 7.71 -5.20
CA GLU A 116 0.19 7.47 -4.85
C GLU A 116 -0.26 6.15 -5.42
N HIS A 117 -0.85 5.30 -4.58
CA HIS A 117 -1.50 4.10 -5.05
C HIS A 117 -2.99 4.18 -4.80
N ASP A 118 -3.71 3.38 -5.58
CA ASP A 118 -5.15 3.17 -5.45
C ASP A 118 -5.37 1.66 -5.23
N PHE A 119 -6.55 1.12 -5.53
CA PHE A 119 -6.87 -0.31 -5.41
C PHE A 119 -6.02 -1.23 -6.30
N PHE A 120 -5.32 -0.69 -7.29
CA PHE A 120 -4.47 -1.45 -8.21
C PHE A 120 -3.02 -1.48 -7.74
N PRO A 121 -2.24 -2.53 -8.11
CA PRO A 121 -0.83 -2.65 -7.74
C PRO A 121 0.07 -1.71 -8.56
N LEU A 122 -0.28 -0.42 -8.61
CA LEU A 122 0.42 0.63 -9.33
C LEU A 122 0.60 1.85 -8.41
N GLY A 123 1.84 2.35 -8.33
CA GLY A 123 2.15 3.61 -7.66
C GLY A 123 2.43 4.71 -8.68
N TYR A 124 1.58 5.72 -8.76
CA TYR A 124 1.71 6.87 -9.64
C TYR A 124 2.59 7.95 -9.01
N ILE A 125 3.57 8.41 -9.78
CA ILE A 125 4.52 9.43 -9.32
C ILE A 125 3.96 10.82 -9.61
N ARG A 126 3.81 11.60 -8.55
CA ARG A 126 3.46 13.02 -8.57
C ARG A 126 4.59 13.82 -7.94
N ILE A 127 4.89 14.99 -8.48
CA ILE A 127 5.84 15.93 -7.88
C ILE A 127 5.15 17.24 -7.55
N TYR A 128 5.50 17.82 -6.41
CA TYR A 128 4.87 19.05 -5.92
C TYR A 128 5.91 20.12 -5.67
N GLY A 129 5.46 21.37 -5.83
CA GLY A 129 6.20 22.58 -5.51
C GLY A 129 6.55 22.73 -4.03
N LYS A 130 6.76 23.97 -3.59
CA LYS A 130 7.11 24.25 -2.18
C LYS A 130 5.93 23.95 -1.25
N GLY A 131 6.25 23.40 -0.07
CA GLY A 131 5.26 23.05 0.94
C GLY A 131 5.90 22.81 2.32
N GLN A 132 5.06 22.55 3.32
CA GLN A 132 5.51 22.22 4.67
C GLN A 132 5.76 20.71 4.78
N PHE A 133 6.85 20.25 4.17
CA PHE A 133 7.25 18.84 4.16
C PHE A 133 8.23 18.52 5.29
N SER A 134 8.02 17.39 5.96
CA SER A 134 8.84 16.93 7.08
C SER A 134 8.94 15.41 7.13
N ILE A 135 9.94 14.91 7.87
CA ILE A 135 9.97 13.49 8.25
C ILE A 135 8.95 13.29 9.39
N ASN A 136 7.89 12.56 9.10
CA ASN A 136 6.82 12.27 10.03
C ASN A 136 7.11 10.98 10.80
N LYS A 137 6.79 10.97 12.10
CA LYS A 137 6.88 9.76 12.95
C LYS A 137 5.72 8.79 12.71
N LYS A 138 4.63 9.28 12.15
CA LYS A 138 3.42 8.54 11.82
C LYS A 138 2.85 9.04 10.49
N PRO A 139 2.04 8.23 9.78
CA PRO A 139 1.24 8.71 8.68
C PRO A 139 0.51 9.99 9.09
N SER A 140 0.45 10.97 8.18
CA SER A 140 -0.25 12.22 8.44
C SER A 140 -0.74 12.85 7.16
N TYR A 141 -1.89 13.51 7.24
CA TYR A 141 -2.34 14.44 6.21
C TYR A 141 -1.33 15.57 6.03
N LEU A 142 -0.90 15.80 4.79
CA LEU A 142 0.04 16.84 4.41
C LEU A 142 -0.70 17.95 3.68
N ASN A 143 -0.41 19.19 4.06
CA ASN A 143 -0.93 20.36 3.36
C ASN A 143 0.12 20.85 2.36
N PHE A 144 -0.24 20.92 1.09
CA PHE A 144 0.61 21.39 0.01
C PHE A 144 -0.20 22.08 -1.09
N ASP A 145 0.49 22.88 -1.90
CA ASP A 145 -0.13 23.65 -2.96
C ASP A 145 -0.32 22.81 -4.23
N TYR A 146 -1.57 22.41 -4.50
CA TYR A 146 -1.97 21.68 -5.70
C TYR A 146 -1.74 22.47 -7.01
N ASN A 147 -1.63 23.81 -6.95
CA ASN A 147 -1.38 24.61 -8.16
C ASN A 147 0.01 24.36 -8.77
N ASN A 148 0.92 23.77 -7.99
CA ASN A 148 2.29 23.45 -8.40
C ASN A 148 2.54 21.94 -8.46
N GLU A 149 1.50 21.18 -8.79
CA GLU A 149 1.57 19.75 -9.06
C GLU A 149 1.97 19.46 -10.51
N LEU A 150 2.76 18.40 -10.68
CA LEU A 150 2.90 17.73 -11.97
C LEU A 150 2.60 16.23 -11.82
N LEU A 151 1.59 15.79 -12.56
CA LEU A 151 1.17 14.39 -12.68
C LEU A 151 1.26 13.96 -14.15
N SER A 152 1.64 12.70 -14.35
CA SER A 152 1.52 12.02 -15.64
C SER A 152 1.14 10.56 -15.40
N GLU A 153 0.04 10.11 -16.01
CA GLU A 153 -0.45 8.73 -15.92
C GLU A 153 0.58 7.68 -16.39
N ASP A 154 1.52 8.11 -17.23
CA ASP A 154 2.63 7.30 -17.74
C ASP A 154 3.79 7.12 -16.74
N CYS A 155 3.76 7.84 -15.62
CA CYS A 155 4.80 7.85 -14.59
C CYS A 155 4.33 6.99 -13.41
N LYS A 156 4.59 5.67 -13.50
CA LYS A 156 4.13 4.69 -12.52
C LYS A 156 5.19 3.65 -12.17
N ILE A 157 5.03 3.03 -11.02
CA ILE A 157 5.82 1.91 -10.51
C ILE A 157 4.90 0.69 -10.39
N ASP A 158 5.30 -0.45 -10.94
CA ASP A 158 4.50 -1.67 -10.90
C ASP A 158 4.76 -2.46 -9.61
N TYR A 159 3.76 -2.51 -8.73
CA TYR A 159 3.81 -3.26 -7.47
C TYR A 159 3.33 -4.70 -7.61
N SER A 160 2.87 -5.12 -8.79
CA SER A 160 2.32 -6.46 -9.01
C SER A 160 3.26 -7.60 -8.58
N PRO A 161 4.61 -7.48 -8.69
CA PRO A 161 5.51 -8.51 -8.18
C PRO A 161 5.46 -8.68 -6.66
N VAL A 162 5.18 -7.61 -5.92
CA VAL A 162 5.00 -7.65 -4.46
C VAL A 162 3.62 -8.18 -4.12
N TRP A 163 2.60 -7.75 -4.85
CA TRP A 163 1.18 -8.00 -4.55
C TRP A 163 0.64 -9.32 -5.11
N LYS A 164 1.45 -10.10 -5.83
CA LYS A 164 1.02 -11.33 -6.53
C LYS A 164 0.17 -12.27 -5.67
N GLU A 165 0.62 -12.62 -4.47
CA GLU A 165 -0.13 -13.55 -3.60
C GLU A 165 -1.35 -12.87 -2.95
N TYR A 166 -1.32 -11.56 -2.73
CA TYR A 166 -2.47 -10.78 -2.27
C TYR A 166 -3.59 -10.76 -3.32
N LEU A 167 -3.25 -10.48 -4.57
CA LEU A 167 -4.21 -10.46 -5.68
C LEU A 167 -4.82 -11.84 -5.93
N LYS A 168 -4.03 -12.91 -5.81
CA LYS A 168 -4.56 -14.28 -5.88
C LYS A 168 -5.51 -14.58 -4.74
N PHE A 169 -5.17 -14.18 -3.52
CA PHE A 169 -6.04 -14.36 -2.38
C PHE A 169 -7.37 -13.62 -2.56
N ASN A 170 -7.33 -12.35 -2.99
CA ASN A 170 -8.54 -11.57 -3.31
C ASN A 170 -9.39 -12.23 -4.39
N SER A 171 -8.79 -12.69 -5.48
CA SER A 171 -9.51 -13.41 -6.53
C SER A 171 -10.20 -14.68 -6.01
N ILE A 172 -9.60 -15.37 -5.02
CA ILE A 172 -10.22 -16.53 -4.39
C ILE A 172 -11.36 -16.11 -3.46
N LEU A 173 -11.24 -15.00 -2.76
CA LEU A 173 -12.33 -14.45 -1.96
C LEU A 173 -13.52 -14.07 -2.86
N GLU A 174 -13.28 -13.35 -3.94
CA GLU A 174 -14.31 -12.96 -4.93
C GLU A 174 -14.97 -14.19 -5.57
N GLU A 175 -14.20 -15.20 -5.99
CA GLU A 175 -14.73 -16.45 -6.56
C GLU A 175 -15.66 -17.20 -5.60
N LEU A 176 -15.40 -17.07 -4.30
CA LEU A 176 -16.17 -17.68 -3.22
C LEU A 176 -17.22 -16.74 -2.63
N GLU A 177 -17.38 -15.54 -3.20
CA GLU A 177 -18.28 -14.49 -2.71
C GLU A 177 -18.02 -14.11 -1.23
N LEU A 178 -16.76 -14.18 -0.81
CA LEU A 178 -16.31 -13.89 0.56
C LEU A 178 -15.73 -12.49 0.75
N ASP A 179 -15.47 -11.78 -0.34
CA ASP A 179 -14.92 -10.43 -0.33
C ASP A 179 -15.77 -9.50 0.53
N ASN A 180 -17.08 -9.44 0.30
CA ASN A 180 -17.99 -8.57 1.04
C ASN A 180 -18.07 -8.87 2.55
N TYR A 181 -17.66 -10.06 2.99
CA TYR A 181 -17.68 -10.43 4.41
C TYR A 181 -16.35 -10.16 5.11
N LEU A 182 -15.24 -10.24 4.38
CA LEU A 182 -13.92 -10.24 4.99
C LEU A 182 -13.15 -8.92 4.82
N LEU A 183 -13.54 -8.06 3.88
CA LEU A 183 -12.85 -6.80 3.58
C LEU A 183 -12.66 -5.90 4.80
N ASP A 184 -13.67 -5.80 5.67
CA ASP A 184 -13.65 -4.96 6.87
C ASP A 184 -13.09 -5.67 8.12
N SER A 185 -12.59 -6.90 7.98
CA SER A 185 -12.04 -7.64 9.12
C SER A 185 -10.67 -7.07 9.52
N THR A 186 -10.38 -7.14 10.83
CA THR A 186 -9.06 -6.77 11.39
C THR A 186 -7.90 -7.45 10.64
N PHE A 187 -8.10 -8.70 10.22
CA PHE A 187 -7.13 -9.44 9.43
C PHE A 187 -6.90 -8.82 8.06
N TYR A 188 -7.97 -8.53 7.32
CA TYR A 188 -7.86 -8.06 5.94
C TYR A 188 -7.26 -6.66 5.88
N GLU A 189 -7.72 -5.74 6.74
CA GLU A 189 -7.12 -4.41 6.87
C GLU A 189 -5.62 -4.51 7.16
N SER A 190 -5.23 -5.35 8.14
CA SER A 190 -3.82 -5.55 8.49
C SER A 190 -3.03 -6.21 7.36
N LEU A 191 -3.65 -7.11 6.59
CA LEU A 191 -3.02 -7.73 5.43
C LEU A 191 -2.71 -6.69 4.37
N THR A 192 -3.67 -5.83 4.02
CA THR A 192 -3.47 -4.73 3.06
C THR A 192 -2.33 -3.82 3.53
N GLN A 193 -2.32 -3.42 4.81
CA GLN A 193 -1.26 -2.59 5.38
C GLN A 193 0.12 -3.26 5.30
N VAL A 194 0.21 -4.57 5.56
CA VAL A 194 1.47 -5.33 5.42
C VAL A 194 2.03 -5.21 3.99
N TYR A 195 1.19 -5.36 2.97
CA TYR A 195 1.62 -5.27 1.57
C TYR A 195 2.02 -3.83 1.19
N ILE A 196 1.30 -2.82 1.66
CA ILE A 196 1.65 -1.40 1.47
C ILE A 196 3.00 -1.08 2.10
N TYR A 197 3.19 -1.39 3.38
CA TYR A 197 4.46 -1.11 4.06
C TYR A 197 5.61 -1.95 3.51
N LYS A 198 5.35 -3.15 3.00
CA LYS A 198 6.36 -3.95 2.29
C LYS A 198 6.84 -3.23 1.02
N VAL A 199 5.92 -2.70 0.23
CA VAL A 199 6.25 -1.86 -0.93
C VAL A 199 7.07 -0.64 -0.51
N PHE A 200 6.66 0.08 0.54
CA PHE A 200 7.39 1.27 1.01
C PHE A 200 8.79 0.95 1.51
N LEU A 201 8.99 -0.18 2.19
CA LEU A 201 10.32 -0.66 2.59
C LEU A 201 11.20 -0.98 1.39
N LEU A 202 10.65 -1.62 0.36
CA LEU A 202 11.37 -1.91 -0.88
C LEU A 202 11.72 -0.62 -1.64
N LEU A 203 10.79 0.33 -1.73
CA LEU A 203 11.04 1.65 -2.31
C LEU A 203 12.11 2.43 -1.53
N ASN A 204 12.10 2.37 -0.19
CA ASN A 204 13.16 2.95 0.63
C ASN A 204 14.54 2.38 0.27
N LYS A 205 14.65 1.05 0.15
CA LYS A 205 15.90 0.39 -0.30
C LYS A 205 16.27 0.79 -1.73
N THR A 206 15.28 0.92 -2.61
CA THR A 206 15.48 1.36 -3.99
C THR A 206 16.04 2.79 -4.03
N PHE A 207 15.44 3.75 -3.33
CA PHE A 207 15.93 5.13 -3.30
C PHE A 207 17.30 5.29 -2.61
N GLN A 208 17.64 4.41 -1.66
CA GLN A 208 19.01 4.36 -1.11
C GLN A 208 20.06 4.01 -2.16
N GLN A 209 19.69 3.16 -3.14
CA GLN A 209 20.58 2.75 -4.22
C GLN A 209 20.57 3.73 -5.41
N LEU A 210 19.58 4.63 -5.46
CA LEU A 210 19.52 5.69 -6.47
C LEU A 210 20.29 6.91 -5.99
N GLU A 211 21.16 7.43 -6.83
CA GLU A 211 21.84 8.70 -6.57
C GLU A 211 20.94 9.89 -6.93
N SER A 212 21.18 11.06 -6.34
CA SER A 212 20.39 12.28 -6.63
C SER A 212 20.41 12.71 -8.10
N LYS A 213 21.33 12.17 -8.91
CA LYS A 213 21.42 12.44 -10.37
C LYS A 213 20.20 11.97 -11.15
N ILE A 214 19.34 11.12 -10.59
CA ILE A 214 18.09 10.73 -11.26
C ILE A 214 17.20 11.94 -11.58
N PHE A 215 17.29 13.02 -10.79
CA PHE A 215 16.52 14.25 -10.99
C PHE A 215 17.23 15.30 -11.86
N GLU A 216 18.29 14.94 -12.58
CA GLU A 216 18.99 15.87 -13.46
C GLU A 216 18.03 16.43 -14.54
N GLY A 217 17.94 17.76 -14.61
CA GLY A 217 16.98 18.46 -15.48
C GLY A 217 15.63 18.78 -14.82
N ILE A 218 15.43 18.41 -13.55
CA ILE A 218 14.31 18.86 -12.72
C ILE A 218 14.85 19.83 -11.66
N ASN A 219 14.24 21.01 -11.55
CA ASN A 219 14.62 21.98 -10.53
C ASN A 219 14.04 21.58 -9.18
N ILE A 220 14.84 20.88 -8.36
CA ILE A 220 14.44 20.42 -7.02
C ILE A 220 15.01 21.29 -5.90
N HIS A 221 14.20 21.57 -4.88
CA HIS A 221 14.65 22.09 -3.60
C HIS A 221 15.06 20.94 -2.69
N ARG A 222 16.18 21.11 -2.00
CA ARG A 222 16.67 20.14 -1.00
C ARG A 222 16.41 20.67 0.42
N PRO A 223 16.00 19.81 1.37
CA PRO A 223 15.73 18.38 1.20
C PRO A 223 14.52 18.08 0.31
N PHE A 224 14.66 17.07 -0.57
CA PHE A 224 13.59 16.60 -1.45
C PHE A 224 12.94 15.35 -0.86
N TYR A 225 11.68 15.46 -0.48
CA TYR A 225 10.98 14.45 0.31
C TYR A 225 10.19 13.50 -0.58
N ILE A 226 10.25 12.20 -0.28
CA ILE A 226 9.46 11.18 -0.97
C ILE A 226 8.46 10.57 0.01
N TYR A 227 7.20 10.57 -0.39
CA TYR A 227 6.08 10.01 0.35
C TYR A 227 5.41 8.89 -0.45
N GLY A 228 4.76 7.98 0.25
CA GLY A 228 3.76 7.07 -0.30
C GLY A 228 2.46 7.22 0.45
N ASN A 229 1.35 7.09 -0.26
CA ASN A 229 0.01 7.20 0.27
C ASN A 229 -0.99 6.49 -0.63
N GLU A 230 -2.09 6.05 -0.03
CA GLU A 230 -3.33 5.81 -0.74
C GLU A 230 -3.97 7.16 -1.10
N HIS A 231 -4.71 7.22 -2.21
CA HIS A 231 -5.34 8.46 -2.68
C HIS A 231 -6.17 9.13 -1.56
N ASP A 232 -5.98 10.43 -1.34
CA ASP A 232 -6.60 11.22 -0.27
C ASP A 232 -6.37 10.72 1.18
N CYS A 233 -5.44 9.80 1.40
CA CYS A 233 -5.10 9.27 2.72
C CYS A 233 -3.82 9.89 3.31
N GLU A 234 -3.53 9.50 4.56
CA GLU A 234 -2.34 9.90 5.28
C GLU A 234 -1.05 9.46 4.55
N ALA A 235 -0.08 10.36 4.47
CA ALA A 235 1.17 10.10 3.78
C ALA A 235 2.25 9.57 4.72
N SER A 236 2.96 8.53 4.29
CA SER A 236 4.15 7.97 4.95
C SER A 236 5.41 8.41 4.23
N ASN A 237 6.41 8.91 4.98
CA ASN A 237 7.73 9.16 4.38
C ASN A 237 8.36 7.84 3.93
N ILE A 238 8.78 7.79 2.67
CA ILE A 238 9.56 6.67 2.11
C ILE A 238 11.04 7.02 2.14
N TYR A 239 11.42 8.23 1.72
CA TYR A 239 12.82 8.62 1.61
C TYR A 239 13.01 10.13 1.61
N VAL A 240 14.26 10.58 1.75
CA VAL A 240 14.63 12.00 1.61
C VAL A 240 16.00 12.11 0.94
N PHE A 241 16.07 12.86 -0.15
CA PHE A 241 17.33 13.28 -0.75
C PHE A 241 17.79 14.58 -0.08
N LYS A 242 18.97 14.54 0.54
CA LYS A 242 19.58 15.70 1.22
C LYS A 242 20.27 16.63 0.25
#